data_AF-A0A662KKJ6-F1
#
_entry.id   AF-A0A662KKJ6-F1
#
_cell.length_a   1.000
_cell.length_b   1.000
_cell.length_c   1.000
_cell.angle_alpha   90.00
_cell.angle_beta   90.00
_cell.angle_gamma   90.00
#
_symmetry.space_group_name_H-M   'P 1'
#
loop_
_entity.id
_entity.type
_entity.pdbx_description
1 polymer ?
#
loop_
_entity_poly.entity_id
_entity_poly.type
_entity_poly.pdbx_seq_one_letter_code
_entity_poly.pdbx_strand_id
1 'polypeptide(L)'
;MFPQGLLFALIFGIFFGFVIAAPGAVNIWGGARRFEMGKIAAAGPMANIVIGAITMIGYMEMGLDSFYGSVLGFICMVNVFLAFFNLIPLGPLDGKKIIIWNSMVWATMFIVSLLLLTIYVGRGIVIPGF
;
A
#
# COMPACT_ATOMS: atom_id res chain seq x y z
N MET A 1 0.24 -16.29 18.14
CA MET A 1 0.90 -16.12 16.82
C MET A 1 0.05 -16.84 15.78
N PHE A 2 -0.30 -16.20 14.65
CA PHE A 2 -1.08 -16.86 13.58
C PHE A 2 -0.13 -17.69 12.69
N PRO A 3 -0.14 -19.04 12.77
CA PRO A 3 0.81 -19.89 12.02
C PRO A 3 0.66 -19.71 10.50
N GLN A 4 -0.56 -19.40 10.06
CA GLN A 4 -0.90 -19.15 8.67
C GLN A 4 -0.19 -17.92 8.11
N GLY A 5 -0.05 -16.84 8.89
CA GLY A 5 0.64 -15.62 8.45
C GLY A 5 2.15 -15.83 8.24
N LEU A 6 2.77 -16.66 9.08
CA LEU A 6 4.16 -17.06 8.90
C LEU A 6 4.34 -17.92 7.65
N LEU A 7 3.42 -18.85 7.40
CA LEU A 7 3.43 -19.70 6.21
C LEU A 7 3.29 -18.86 4.92
N PHE A 8 2.38 -17.88 4.90
CA PHE A 8 2.26 -16.96 3.77
C PHE A 8 3.51 -16.11 3.58
N ALA A 9 4.08 -15.56 4.66
CA ALA A 9 5.32 -14.79 4.60
C ALA A 9 6.48 -15.61 4.02
N LEU A 10 6.56 -16.90 4.40
CA LEU A 10 7.55 -17.84 3.87
C LEU A 10 7.34 -18.13 2.38
N ILE A 11 6.10 -18.41 1.96
CA ILE A 11 5.77 -18.71 0.57
C ILE A 11 6.02 -17.49 -0.32
N PHE A 12 5.57 -16.30 0.08
CA PHE A 12 5.81 -15.07 -0.68
C PHE A 12 7.30 -14.73 -0.76
N GLY A 13 8.04 -14.91 0.34
CA GLY A 13 9.49 -14.70 0.36
C GLY A 13 10.25 -15.59 -0.61
N ILE A 14 9.89 -16.89 -0.69
CA ILE A 14 10.58 -17.86 -1.54
C ILE A 14 10.25 -17.66 -3.02
N PHE A 15 8.98 -17.40 -3.36
CA PHE A 15 8.54 -17.38 -4.76
C PHE A 15 8.59 -15.99 -5.41
N PHE A 16 8.43 -14.92 -4.64
CA PHE A 16 8.29 -13.56 -5.18
C PHE A 16 9.39 -12.60 -4.70
N GLY A 17 10.32 -13.05 -3.85
CA GLY A 17 11.46 -12.25 -3.40
C GLY A 17 11.12 -11.14 -2.40
N PHE A 18 9.86 -11.00 -2.00
CA PHE A 18 9.41 -10.07 -0.97
C PHE A 18 8.65 -10.80 0.14
N VAL A 19 8.93 -10.43 1.39
CA VAL A 19 8.30 -11.03 2.59
C VAL A 19 7.33 -10.03 3.19
N ILE A 20 6.04 -10.36 3.19
CA ILE A 20 5.03 -9.63 3.98
C ILE A 20 4.89 -10.32 5.32
N ALA A 21 5.78 -10.00 6.25
CA ALA A 21 5.64 -10.40 7.64
C ALA A 21 4.85 -9.32 8.38
N ALA A 22 3.62 -9.63 8.78
CA ALA A 22 2.85 -8.79 9.71
C ALA A 22 3.17 -9.26 11.15
N PRO A 23 4.09 -8.60 11.89
CA PRO A 23 4.44 -9.01 13.24
C PRO A 23 3.41 -8.45 14.21
N GLY A 24 2.89 -9.32 15.08
CA GLY A 24 2.14 -8.91 16.26
C GLY A 24 0.70 -8.50 15.97
N ALA A 25 -0.21 -9.46 16.08
CA ALA A 25 -1.58 -9.15 16.48
C ALA A 25 -1.52 -8.49 17.88
N VAL A 26 -1.44 -7.17 17.94
CA VAL A 26 -1.73 -6.44 19.16
C VAL A 26 -3.23 -6.61 19.39
N ASN A 27 -3.58 -7.53 20.30
CA ASN A 27 -4.95 -7.70 20.75
C ASN A 27 -5.35 -6.43 21.50
N ILE A 28 -6.07 -5.55 20.82
CA ILE A 28 -6.76 -4.43 21.45
C ILE A 28 -7.97 -5.04 22.16
N TRP A 29 -7.81 -5.38 23.44
CA TRP A 29 -8.93 -5.64 24.33
C TRP A 29 -9.46 -4.31 24.85
N GLY A 30 -10.76 -4.10 24.64
CA GLY A 30 -11.44 -2.83 24.90
C GLY A 30 -12.17 -2.44 23.63
N GLY A 31 -13.48 -2.23 23.73
CA GLY A 31 -14.38 -2.01 22.59
C GLY A 31 -14.02 -0.77 21.77
N ALA A 32 -12.98 -0.87 20.94
CA ALA A 32 -12.65 0.11 19.93
C ALA A 32 -13.86 0.18 19.01
N ARG A 33 -14.58 1.30 19.06
CA ARG A 33 -15.76 1.51 18.24
C ARG A 33 -15.32 1.28 16.80
N ARG A 34 -16.13 0.55 16.01
CA ARG A 34 -15.84 0.22 14.60
C ARG A 34 -15.33 1.43 13.79
N PHE A 35 -15.75 2.62 14.19
CA PHE A 35 -15.31 3.92 13.68
C PHE A 35 -13.83 4.25 13.89
N GLU A 36 -13.27 4.00 15.08
CA GLU A 36 -11.86 4.30 15.39
C GLU A 36 -10.93 3.35 14.63
N MET A 37 -11.30 2.07 14.56
CA MET A 37 -10.57 1.06 13.80
C MET A 37 -10.52 1.39 12.30
N GLY A 38 -11.61 1.91 11.74
CA GLY A 38 -11.65 2.35 10.34
C GLY A 38 -10.73 3.54 10.06
N LYS A 39 -10.70 4.53 10.96
CA LYS A 39 -9.79 5.69 10.84
C LYS A 39 -8.33 5.30 10.95
N ILE A 40 -7.99 4.44 11.91
CA ILE A 40 -6.61 3.95 12.09
C ILE A 40 -6.19 3.14 10.86
N ALA A 41 -7.07 2.27 10.35
CA ALA A 41 -6.82 1.50 9.13
C ALA A 41 -6.66 2.39 7.89
N ALA A 42 -7.35 3.54 7.80
CA ALA A 42 -7.22 4.48 6.69
C ALA A 42 -5.91 5.29 6.73
N ALA A 43 -5.32 5.51 7.91
CA ALA A 43 -4.11 6.32 8.05
C ALA A 43 -2.89 5.71 7.32
N GLY A 44 -2.75 4.38 7.32
CA GLY A 44 -1.68 3.68 6.61
C GLY A 44 -1.73 3.88 5.09
N PRO A 45 -2.81 3.48 4.41
CA PRO A 45 -3.00 3.75 2.98
C PRO A 45 -2.91 5.22 2.61
N MET A 46 -3.41 6.13 3.46
CA MET A 46 -3.33 7.57 3.22
C MET A 46 -1.88 8.08 3.23
N ALA A 47 -1.04 7.64 4.17
CA ALA A 47 0.37 7.99 4.19
C ALA A 47 1.09 7.51 2.92
N ASN A 48 0.80 6.28 2.49
CA ASN A 48 1.36 5.72 1.26
C ASN A 48 0.93 6.50 0.01
N ILE A 49 -0.34 6.91 -0.09
CA ILE A 49 -0.83 7.76 -1.18
C ILE A 49 -0.09 9.10 -1.21
N VAL A 50 0.10 9.74 -0.05
CA VAL A 50 0.79 11.05 0.04
C VAL A 50 2.25 10.93 -0.38
N ILE A 51 2.98 9.95 0.16
CA ILE A 51 4.39 9.72 -0.19
C ILE A 51 4.51 9.36 -1.68
N GLY A 52 3.64 8.48 -2.17
CA GLY A 52 3.57 8.11 -3.58
C GLY A 52 3.35 9.32 -4.49
N ALA A 53 2.40 10.20 -4.16
CA ALA A 53 2.12 11.40 -4.94
C ALA A 53 3.29 12.40 -4.96
N ILE A 54 3.92 12.66 -3.80
CA ILE A 54 5.06 13.60 -3.72
C ILE A 54 6.24 13.09 -4.53
N THR A 55 6.58 11.81 -4.34
CA THR A 55 7.71 11.19 -5.05
C THR A 55 7.42 11.01 -6.53
N MET A 56 6.16 10.81 -6.92
CA MET A 56 5.73 10.82 -8.30
C MET A 56 5.99 12.18 -8.96
N ILE A 57 5.63 13.30 -8.33
CA ILE A 57 5.90 14.63 -8.87
C ILE A 57 7.41 14.83 -9.05
N GLY A 58 8.21 14.51 -8.03
CA GLY A 58 9.67 14.61 -8.14
C GLY A 58 10.25 13.73 -9.24
N TYR A 59 9.70 12.53 -9.42
CA TYR A 59 10.08 11.63 -10.51
C TYR A 59 9.69 12.21 -11.90
N MET A 60 8.54 12.86 -12.03
CA MET A 60 8.11 13.49 -13.29
C MET A 60 9.05 14.61 -13.74
N GLU A 61 9.63 15.36 -12.81
CA GLU A 61 10.57 16.45 -13.10
C GLU A 61 11.98 15.96 -13.45
N MET A 62 12.44 14.88 -12.81
CA MET A 62 13.84 14.41 -12.93
C MET A 62 14.07 13.34 -14.01
N GLY A 63 13.06 12.54 -14.36
CA GLY A 63 13.17 11.47 -15.36
C GLY A 63 14.02 10.26 -14.92
N LEU A 64 13.94 9.15 -15.68
CA LEU A 64 14.66 7.89 -15.39
C LEU A 64 16.18 7.98 -15.58
N ASP A 65 16.65 8.90 -16.40
CA ASP A 65 18.07 9.02 -16.77
C ASP A 65 18.93 9.55 -15.62
N SER A 66 18.29 10.15 -14.60
CA SER A 66 18.95 10.64 -13.39
C SER A 66 18.92 9.59 -12.27
N PHE A 67 20.05 9.43 -11.57
CA PHE A 67 20.13 8.59 -10.36
C PHE A 67 19.08 8.98 -9.30
N TYR A 68 18.80 10.28 -9.15
CA TYR A 68 17.79 10.75 -8.21
C TYR A 68 16.37 10.39 -8.67
N GLY A 69 16.12 10.42 -9.99
CA GLY A 69 14.85 10.01 -10.56
C GLY A 69 14.59 8.51 -10.39
N SER A 70 15.60 7.65 -10.57
CA SER A 70 15.44 6.21 -10.34
C SER A 70 15.09 5.88 -8.88
N VAL A 71 15.73 6.57 -7.93
CA VAL A 71 15.41 6.44 -6.49
C VAL A 71 13.98 6.91 -6.19
N LEU A 72 13.58 8.08 -6.70
CA LEU A 72 12.22 8.61 -6.52
C LEU A 72 11.16 7.71 -7.15
N GLY A 73 11.45 7.17 -8.34
CA GLY A 73 10.61 6.20 -9.03
C GLY A 73 10.41 4.93 -8.20
N PHE A 74 11.48 4.38 -7.61
CA PHE A 74 11.38 3.22 -6.73
C PHE A 74 10.57 3.49 -5.47
N ILE A 75 10.78 4.63 -4.80
CA ILE A 75 10.00 5.01 -3.61
C ILE A 75 8.52 5.19 -3.98
N CYS A 76 8.24 5.85 -5.11
CA CYS A 76 6.89 6.01 -5.64
C CYS A 76 6.24 4.63 -5.88
N MET A 77 6.95 3.72 -6.55
CA MET A 77 6.48 2.37 -6.83
C MET A 77 6.01 1.65 -5.56
N VAL A 78 6.88 1.58 -4.56
CA VAL A 78 6.63 0.85 -3.32
C VAL A 78 5.42 1.44 -2.60
N ASN A 79 5.34 2.77 -2.49
CA ASN A 79 4.25 3.43 -1.77
C ASN A 79 2.91 3.32 -2.51
N VAL A 80 2.88 3.55 -3.82
CA VAL A 80 1.64 3.43 -4.62
C VAL A 80 1.14 1.98 -4.64
N PHE A 81 2.05 1.02 -4.75
CA PHE A 81 1.71 -0.41 -4.67
C PHE A 81 1.17 -0.79 -3.29
N LEU A 82 1.83 -0.40 -2.21
CA LEU A 82 1.37 -0.67 -0.84
C LEU A 82 0.02 0.00 -0.54
N ALA A 83 -0.19 1.24 -1.01
CA ALA A 83 -1.49 1.91 -0.92
C ALA A 83 -2.59 1.09 -1.61
N PHE A 84 -2.33 0.68 -2.85
CA PHE A 84 -3.30 -0.07 -3.64
C PHE A 84 -3.64 -1.40 -2.97
N PHE A 85 -2.63 -2.18 -2.59
CA PHE A 85 -2.80 -3.47 -1.93
C PHE A 85 -3.56 -3.35 -0.61
N ASN A 86 -3.23 -2.37 0.24
CA ASN A 86 -3.91 -2.21 1.52
C ASN A 86 -5.37 -1.78 1.37
N LEU A 87 -5.76 -1.18 0.24
CA LEU A 87 -7.14 -0.79 -0.03
C LEU A 87 -7.98 -1.91 -0.64
N ILE A 88 -7.39 -3.02 -1.08
CA ILE A 88 -8.15 -4.17 -1.60
C ILE A 88 -9.05 -4.72 -0.48
N PRO A 89 -10.36 -4.90 -0.72
CA PRO A 89 -11.31 -5.31 0.31
C PRO A 89 -11.29 -6.83 0.57
N LEU A 90 -10.10 -7.40 0.77
CA LEU A 90 -9.89 -8.83 1.01
C LEU A 90 -9.33 -9.10 2.42
N GLY A 91 -9.93 -10.06 3.11
CA GLY A 91 -9.36 -10.71 4.30
C GLY A 91 -8.85 -9.74 5.39
N PRO A 92 -7.56 -9.84 5.81
CA PRO A 92 -6.95 -9.08 6.89
C PRO A 92 -6.54 -7.64 6.51
N LEU A 93 -6.68 -7.26 5.23
CA LEU A 93 -6.25 -5.96 4.72
C LEU A 93 -7.12 -4.83 5.26
N ASP A 94 -6.54 -3.63 5.28
CA ASP A 94 -7.18 -2.45 5.88
C ASP A 94 -8.40 -1.98 5.08
N GLY A 95 -8.44 -2.22 3.77
CA GLY A 95 -9.56 -1.91 2.88
C GLY A 95 -10.90 -2.44 3.39
N LYS A 96 -10.93 -3.65 3.95
CA LYS A 96 -12.15 -4.23 4.55
C LYS A 96 -12.64 -3.42 5.75
N LYS A 97 -11.72 -3.00 6.63
CA LYS A 97 -12.05 -2.21 7.83
C LYS A 97 -12.56 -0.82 7.43
N ILE A 98 -11.95 -0.22 6.40
CA ILE A 98 -12.31 1.10 5.89
C ILE A 98 -13.68 1.07 5.21
N ILE A 99 -14.00 0.04 4.41
CA ILE A 99 -15.36 -0.11 3.82
C ILE A 99 -16.42 -0.20 4.91
N ILE A 100 -16.19 -1.04 5.93
CA ILE A 100 -17.14 -1.22 7.03
C ILE A 100 -17.37 0.10 7.80
N TRP A 101 -16.34 0.94 7.87
CA TRP A 101 -16.43 2.25 8.49
C TRP A 101 -17.12 3.29 7.61
N ASN A 102 -16.64 3.46 6.37
CA ASN A 102 -17.16 4.41 5.40
C ASN A 102 -16.77 3.98 3.97
N SER A 103 -17.74 3.45 3.22
CA SER A 103 -17.56 3.02 1.83
C SER A 103 -17.15 4.16 0.88
N MET A 104 -17.54 5.41 1.15
CA MET A 104 -17.18 6.55 0.32
C MET A 104 -15.72 6.96 0.52
N VAL A 105 -15.23 6.95 1.77
CA VAL A 105 -13.80 7.18 2.06
C VAL A 105 -12.93 6.07 1.47
N TRP A 106 -13.38 4.82 1.56
CA TRP A 106 -12.69 3.72 0.89
C TRP A 106 -12.64 3.93 -0.62
N ALA A 107 -13.77 4.20 -1.27
CA ALA A 107 -13.85 4.33 -2.72
C ALA A 107 -12.96 5.49 -3.22
N THR A 108 -12.97 6.64 -2.54
CA THR A 108 -12.11 7.77 -2.89
C THR A 108 -10.62 7.43 -2.79
N MET A 109 -10.18 6.80 -1.69
CA MET A 109 -8.78 6.39 -1.55
C MET A 109 -8.40 5.32 -2.58
N PHE A 110 -9.29 4.36 -2.85
CA PHE A 110 -9.04 3.32 -3.85
C PHE A 110 -8.90 3.90 -5.25
N ILE A 111 -9.78 4.82 -5.65
CA ILE A 111 -9.70 5.51 -6.94
C ILE A 111 -8.40 6.32 -7.04
N VAL A 112 -8.03 7.09 -6.01
CA VAL A 112 -6.78 7.87 -6.01
C VAL A 112 -5.57 6.96 -6.14
N SER A 113 -5.53 5.87 -5.36
CA SER A 113 -4.44 4.90 -5.43
C SER A 113 -4.36 4.20 -6.80
N LEU A 114 -5.50 3.88 -7.40
CA LEU A 114 -5.57 3.27 -8.73
C LEU A 114 -5.08 4.27 -9.80
N LEU A 115 -5.48 5.53 -9.72
CA LEU A 115 -5.01 6.58 -10.62
C LEU A 115 -3.48 6.73 -10.54
N LEU A 116 -2.93 6.87 -9.33
CA LEU A 116 -1.48 6.93 -9.14
C LEU A 116 -0.76 5.71 -9.73
N LEU A 117 -1.32 4.51 -9.53
CA LEU A 117 -0.77 3.28 -10.09
C LEU A 117 -0.80 3.27 -11.62
N THR A 118 -1.92 3.66 -12.22
CA THR A 118 -2.04 3.73 -13.69
C THR A 118 -1.10 4.75 -14.31
N ILE A 119 -0.91 5.90 -13.67
CA ILE A 119 0.02 6.93 -14.15
C ILE A 119 1.46 6.42 -14.02
N TYR A 120 1.79 5.72 -12.92
CA TYR A 120 3.12 5.15 -12.71
C TYR A 120 3.44 4.09 -13.77
N VAL A 121 2.53 3.13 -13.99
CA VAL A 121 2.70 2.06 -15.00
C VAL A 121 2.71 2.63 -16.43
N GLY A 122 1.84 3.58 -16.73
CA GLY A 122 1.75 4.21 -18.06
C GLY A 122 3.00 5.00 -18.46
N ARG A 123 3.88 5.34 -17.51
CA ARG A 123 5.18 5.98 -17.78
C ARG A 123 6.28 4.97 -18.18
N GLY A 124 5.93 3.69 -18.35
CA GLY A 124 6.85 2.68 -18.89
C GLY A 124 7.93 2.22 -17.91
N ILE A 125 7.73 2.47 -16.61
CA ILE A 125 8.68 2.03 -15.58
C ILE A 125 8.41 0.55 -15.30
N VAL A 126 9.08 -0.28 -16.08
CA VAL A 126 9.23 -1.71 -15.80
C VAL A 126 9.86 -1.81 -14.42
N ILE A 127 9.24 -2.62 -13.56
CA ILE A 127 9.76 -3.01 -12.26
C ILE A 127 11.25 -3.35 -12.45
N PRO A 128 12.21 -2.60 -11.87
CA PRO A 128 13.60 -2.99 -11.98
C PRO A 128 13.74 -4.34 -11.27
N GLY A 129 13.83 -5.44 -12.03
CA GLY A 129 13.92 -6.79 -11.51
C GLY A 129 12.75 -7.75 -11.81
N PHE A 130 11.81 -7.39 -12.69
CA PHE A 130 10.91 -8.36 -13.36
C PHE A 130 10.97 -8.22 -14.88
#